data_AF-L7JC83-F1
#
_entry.id   AF-L7JC83-F1
#
_cell.length_a   1.000
_cell.length_b   1.000
_cell.length_c   1.000
_cell.angle_alpha   90.00
_cell.angle_beta   90.00
_cell.angle_gamma   90.00
#
_symmetry.space_group_name_H-M   'P 1'
#
loop_
_entity.id
_entity.type
_entity.pdbx_description
1 polymer ?
#
loop_
_entity_poly.entity_id
_entity_poly.type
_entity_poly.pdbx_seq_one_letter_code
_entity_poly.pdbx_strand_id
1 'polypeptide(L)'
;MKGISHLIASSQVRNLRVAAIFVGAFPISQQLPAQFLNGGSIPGNRMRDVKPMKEPLMAPWGIRISKKDVEKLMIGFESDDMDDEWDALIENPDGNDNKTISIHFLRSWTGDEIYILHLDNDTDQQQSLQEGRTRVHSITWEGDKNGVCIDAEQAKKEVVLLARNLLYCEFEELPQYEHSVVYSHPAYFLDKQEEEPTS
;
A
#
# COMPACT_ATOMS: atom_id res chain seq x y z
N MET A 1 66.63 5.22 -40.50
CA MET A 1 66.88 5.55 -39.09
C MET A 1 65.93 6.67 -38.68
N LYS A 2 65.15 6.44 -37.61
CA LYS A 2 64.57 7.41 -36.63
C LYS A 2 63.99 8.73 -37.19
N GLY A 3 62.76 9.16 -36.91
CA GLY A 3 61.86 8.79 -35.84
C GLY A 3 60.62 9.70 -35.85
N ILE A 4 59.60 9.20 -35.17
CA ILE A 4 58.28 9.80 -34.93
C ILE A 4 58.41 10.95 -33.92
N SER A 5 57.63 12.02 -34.07
CA SER A 5 57.27 12.89 -32.95
C SER A 5 55.87 13.47 -33.14
N HIS A 6 55.02 13.08 -32.19
CA HIS A 6 53.66 13.51 -31.94
C HIS A 6 53.60 14.99 -31.52
N LEU A 7 52.52 15.65 -31.92
CA LEU A 7 51.96 16.87 -31.31
C LEU A 7 50.64 16.47 -30.64
N ILE A 8 50.60 16.46 -29.30
CA ILE A 8 49.34 16.51 -28.54
C ILE A 8 49.55 17.54 -27.43
N ALA A 9 48.70 18.57 -27.46
CA ALA A 9 48.74 19.71 -26.55
C ALA A 9 48.22 19.35 -25.15
N SER A 10 48.75 20.13 -24.21
CA SER A 10 48.73 19.94 -22.76
C SER A 10 47.35 20.00 -22.11
N SER A 11 47.20 19.08 -21.15
CA SER A 11 46.30 19.12 -20.01
C SER A 11 46.35 20.46 -19.26
N GLN A 12 45.20 20.99 -18.84
CA GLN A 12 45.08 21.99 -17.78
C GLN A 12 44.18 21.45 -16.67
N VAL A 13 44.58 21.78 -15.46
CA VAL A 13 44.27 21.09 -14.21
C VAL A 13 43.15 21.81 -13.47
N ARG A 14 42.17 20.99 -13.05
CA ARG A 14 41.37 21.03 -11.82
C ARG A 14 41.45 22.32 -10.98
N ASN A 15 40.29 22.95 -10.79
CA ASN A 15 39.99 23.66 -9.55
C ASN A 15 38.81 22.99 -8.85
N LEU A 16 39.14 22.38 -7.71
CA LEU A 16 38.26 21.77 -6.73
C LEU A 16 37.56 22.89 -5.94
N ARG A 17 36.24 22.88 -5.84
CA ARG A 17 35.53 23.55 -4.75
C ARG A 17 34.55 22.58 -4.12
N VAL A 18 34.90 22.21 -2.89
CA VAL A 18 34.09 21.49 -1.91
C VAL A 18 33.10 22.49 -1.30
N ALA A 19 31.82 22.14 -1.27
CA ALA A 19 30.82 22.72 -0.40
C ALA A 19 29.91 21.56 0.04
N ALA A 20 30.15 21.02 1.24
CA ALA A 20 29.51 21.42 2.49
C ALA A 20 28.16 20.72 2.67
N ILE A 21 28.21 19.63 3.43
CA ILE A 21 27.10 18.86 3.96
C ILE A 21 26.36 19.75 4.97
N PHE A 22 25.08 20.00 4.74
CA PHE A 22 24.19 20.54 5.76
C PHE A 22 23.29 19.42 6.26
N VAL A 23 23.58 18.97 7.49
CA VAL A 23 22.68 18.18 8.33
C VAL A 23 21.69 19.17 8.95
N GLY A 24 20.40 18.98 8.73
CA GLY A 24 19.38 19.87 9.28
C GLY A 24 18.00 19.23 9.30
N ALA A 25 17.64 18.69 10.47
CA ALA A 25 16.32 18.60 11.08
C ALA A 25 15.08 18.38 10.17
N PHE A 26 14.48 17.21 10.30
CA PHE A 26 13.07 16.94 9.96
C PHE A 26 12.16 17.46 11.09
N PRO A 27 11.18 18.34 10.81
CA PRO A 27 9.94 18.43 11.58
C PRO A 27 8.83 17.68 10.81
N ILE A 28 8.20 16.69 11.44
CA ILE A 28 6.90 16.77 12.14
C ILE A 28 5.74 17.10 11.20
N SER A 29 4.85 16.11 11.08
CA SER A 29 3.42 16.18 10.75
C SER A 29 3.04 16.89 9.46
N GLN A 30 3.03 16.14 8.35
CA GLN A 30 2.09 16.46 7.27
C GLN A 30 0.73 15.93 7.70
N GLN A 31 -0.03 16.80 8.36
CA GLN A 31 -1.48 16.66 8.45
C GLN A 31 -2.00 16.61 7.02
N LEU A 32 -2.57 15.47 6.61
CA LEU A 32 -3.29 15.37 5.34
C LEU A 32 -4.40 16.43 5.33
N PRO A 33 -4.60 17.15 4.21
CA PRO A 33 -5.63 18.16 4.14
C PRO A 33 -7.02 17.51 4.28
N ALA A 34 -7.86 18.09 5.14
CA ALA A 34 -9.22 17.66 5.48
C ALA A 34 -10.25 17.77 4.33
N GLN A 35 -9.81 17.61 3.08
CA GLN A 35 -10.64 17.72 1.87
C GLN A 35 -10.95 16.36 1.23
N PHE A 36 -10.55 15.25 1.85
CA PHE A 36 -10.96 13.89 1.47
C PHE A 36 -12.22 13.38 2.21
N LEU A 37 -12.92 14.23 2.96
CA LEU A 37 -14.16 13.88 3.66
C LEU A 37 -15.42 14.25 2.85
N ASN A 38 -15.45 14.00 1.56
CA ASN A 38 -16.68 14.06 0.78
C ASN A 38 -16.71 12.90 -0.22
N GLY A 39 -17.72 12.05 -0.07
CA GLY A 39 -17.89 10.79 -0.79
C GLY A 39 -17.70 10.96 -2.30
N GLY A 40 -16.55 10.50 -2.78
CA GLY A 40 -16.36 10.13 -4.17
C GLY A 40 -17.17 8.88 -4.43
N SER A 41 -18.24 9.01 -5.21
CA SER A 41 -19.00 7.86 -5.69
C SER A 41 -18.11 7.10 -6.69
N ILE A 42 -17.68 5.90 -6.32
CA ILE A 42 -16.91 5.00 -7.19
C ILE A 42 -17.82 4.57 -8.34
N PRO A 43 -17.54 4.96 -9.61
CA PRO A 43 -18.41 4.60 -10.71
C PRO A 43 -18.10 3.17 -11.17
N GLY A 44 -19.07 2.26 -10.98
CA GLY A 44 -19.08 0.96 -11.66
C GLY A 44 -18.87 -0.27 -10.78
N ASN A 45 -19.67 -0.42 -9.75
CA ASN A 45 -20.20 -1.71 -9.25
C ASN A 45 -21.36 -1.34 -8.32
N ARG A 46 -22.20 -2.29 -7.87
CA ARG A 46 -23.44 -1.95 -7.15
C ARG A 46 -23.12 -0.99 -6.00
N MET A 47 -23.92 0.07 -5.89
CA MET A 47 -23.71 1.21 -4.99
C MET A 47 -23.84 0.74 -3.53
N ARG A 48 -22.83 0.03 -3.01
CA ARG A 48 -22.64 -0.08 -1.58
C ARG A 48 -22.19 1.28 -1.11
N ASP A 49 -22.84 1.76 -0.06
CA ASP A 49 -22.39 2.95 0.63
C ASP A 49 -21.05 2.62 1.30
N VAL A 50 -19.96 2.92 0.60
CA VAL A 50 -18.60 2.83 1.14
C VAL A 50 -18.45 3.88 2.23
N LYS A 51 -18.09 3.41 3.43
CA LYS A 51 -17.76 4.26 4.56
C LYS A 51 -16.25 4.36 4.64
N PRO A 52 -15.68 5.56 4.40
CA PRO A 52 -14.23 5.74 4.44
C PRO A 52 -13.69 5.53 5.85
N MET A 53 -12.40 5.21 5.93
CA MET A 53 -11.68 5.10 7.21
C MET A 53 -11.82 6.36 8.07
N LYS A 54 -11.95 6.17 9.38
CA LYS A 54 -11.98 7.26 10.38
C LYS A 54 -10.57 7.71 10.75
N GLU A 55 -9.67 6.77 10.98
CA GLU A 55 -8.28 7.03 11.34
C GLU A 55 -7.31 6.36 10.34
N PRO A 56 -7.27 6.83 9.08
CA PRO A 56 -6.41 6.25 8.06
C PRO A 56 -4.92 6.44 8.41
N LEU A 57 -4.22 5.32 8.59
CA LEU A 57 -2.76 5.27 8.70
C LEU A 57 -2.17 4.74 7.40
N MET A 58 -1.01 5.25 7.00
CA MET A 58 -0.34 4.87 5.75
C MET A 58 1.11 4.49 6.00
N ALA A 59 1.57 3.46 5.29
CA ALA A 59 2.96 3.02 5.35
C ALA A 59 3.46 2.59 3.97
N PRO A 60 4.72 2.91 3.63
CA PRO A 60 5.35 2.36 2.45
C PRO A 60 5.51 0.84 2.58
N TRP A 61 5.40 0.14 1.46
CA TRP A 61 5.59 -1.31 1.41
C TRP A 61 6.66 -1.72 0.42
N GLY A 62 6.47 -1.38 -0.85
CA GLY A 62 7.48 -1.56 -1.89
C GLY A 62 7.74 -3.01 -2.31
N ILE A 63 6.78 -3.91 -2.14
CA ILE A 63 6.87 -5.30 -2.62
C ILE A 63 6.45 -5.40 -4.08
N ARG A 64 6.89 -6.44 -4.77
CA ARG A 64 6.42 -6.76 -6.13
C ARG A 64 5.48 -7.96 -6.11
N ILE A 65 4.42 -7.87 -6.92
CA ILE A 65 3.43 -8.93 -7.09
C ILE A 65 3.40 -9.40 -8.54
N SER A 66 3.04 -10.66 -8.74
CA SER A 66 2.97 -11.25 -10.07
C SER A 66 1.88 -10.58 -10.90
N LYS A 67 2.04 -10.56 -12.23
CA LYS A 67 0.95 -10.10 -13.12
C LYS A 67 -0.36 -10.84 -12.88
N LYS A 68 -0.31 -12.12 -12.53
CA LYS A 68 -1.50 -12.93 -12.22
C LYS A 68 -2.23 -12.42 -10.98
N ASP A 69 -1.49 -12.03 -9.94
CA ASP A 69 -2.08 -11.47 -8.73
C ASP A 69 -2.67 -10.08 -8.99
N VAL A 70 -2.02 -9.28 -9.83
CA VAL A 70 -2.59 -8.00 -10.30
C VAL A 70 -3.90 -8.23 -11.03
N GLU A 71 -3.94 -9.17 -11.97
CA GLU A 71 -5.17 -9.51 -12.71
C GLU A 71 -6.30 -9.95 -11.75
N LYS A 72 -6.00 -10.75 -10.72
CA LYS A 72 -6.98 -11.14 -9.69
C LYS A 72 -7.47 -9.94 -8.87
N LEU A 73 -6.56 -9.06 -8.46
CA LEU A 73 -6.90 -7.83 -7.73
C LEU A 73 -7.75 -6.88 -8.58
N MET A 74 -7.49 -6.80 -9.88
CA MET A 74 -8.24 -5.99 -10.85
C MET A 74 -9.59 -6.59 -11.26
N ILE A 75 -9.88 -7.84 -10.92
CA ILE A 75 -11.22 -8.40 -11.03
C ILE A 75 -12.07 -7.96 -9.83
N GLY A 76 -11.44 -7.84 -8.65
CA GLY A 76 -12.12 -7.55 -7.40
C GLY A 76 -12.98 -8.72 -6.91
N PHE A 77 -13.70 -8.49 -5.83
CA PHE A 77 -14.69 -9.42 -5.29
C PHE A 77 -15.80 -8.62 -4.63
N GLU A 78 -17.04 -9.00 -4.91
CA GLU A 78 -18.22 -8.39 -4.31
C GLU A 78 -19.06 -9.53 -3.73
N SER A 79 -19.18 -9.58 -2.40
CA SER A 79 -20.01 -10.56 -1.71
C SER A 79 -21.48 -10.50 -2.12
N ASP A 80 -22.15 -11.64 -2.17
CA ASP A 80 -23.60 -11.68 -2.38
C ASP A 80 -24.39 -11.53 -1.08
N ASP A 81 -23.82 -11.96 0.05
CA ASP A 81 -24.44 -11.84 1.38
C ASP A 81 -23.40 -11.60 2.51
N MET A 82 -23.86 -11.66 3.76
CA MET A 82 -23.02 -11.35 4.92
C MET A 82 -21.97 -12.43 5.23
N ASP A 83 -22.13 -13.65 4.69
CA ASP A 83 -21.28 -14.78 5.04
C ASP A 83 -19.89 -14.69 4.37
N ASP A 84 -19.79 -13.95 3.26
CA ASP A 84 -18.51 -13.69 2.57
C ASP A 84 -17.62 -12.66 3.30
N GLU A 85 -18.20 -11.92 4.23
CA GLU A 85 -17.62 -10.92 5.13
C GLU A 85 -16.82 -9.73 4.56
N TRP A 86 -16.26 -9.85 3.37
CA TRP A 86 -15.33 -8.90 2.78
C TRP A 86 -15.62 -8.65 1.31
N ASP A 87 -15.39 -7.42 0.89
CA ASP A 87 -15.31 -7.03 -0.52
C ASP A 87 -13.92 -6.55 -0.86
N ALA A 88 -13.58 -6.66 -2.15
CA ALA A 88 -12.43 -6.03 -2.77
C ALA A 88 -12.90 -5.20 -3.97
N LEU A 89 -12.96 -3.88 -3.83
CA LEU A 89 -13.37 -2.94 -4.86
C LEU A 89 -12.16 -2.22 -5.45
N ILE A 90 -12.24 -1.86 -6.73
CA ILE A 90 -11.16 -1.15 -7.41
C ILE A 90 -11.58 0.28 -7.65
N GLU A 91 -10.76 1.21 -7.18
CA GLU A 91 -10.85 2.61 -7.57
C GLU A 91 -9.78 2.88 -8.61
N ASN A 92 -10.22 3.11 -9.84
CA ASN A 92 -9.35 3.62 -10.89
C ASN A 92 -9.28 5.14 -10.75
N PRO A 93 -8.08 5.74 -10.85
CA PRO A 93 -7.95 7.18 -10.76
C PRO A 93 -8.73 7.83 -11.91
N ASP A 94 -9.69 8.68 -11.58
CA ASP A 94 -10.48 9.41 -12.56
C ASP A 94 -9.57 10.42 -13.29
N GLY A 95 -9.12 10.03 -14.49
CA GLY A 95 -8.72 10.88 -15.61
C GLY A 95 -7.50 11.81 -15.48
N ASN A 96 -6.98 12.09 -14.28
CA ASN A 96 -5.94 13.12 -14.10
C ASN A 96 -4.58 12.57 -13.64
N ASP A 97 -4.55 11.51 -12.82
CA ASP A 97 -3.33 10.86 -12.34
C ASP A 97 -3.41 9.34 -12.56
N ASN A 98 -3.33 8.91 -13.83
CA ASN A 98 -3.35 7.51 -14.26
C ASN A 98 -2.21 6.63 -13.71
N LYS A 99 -1.50 7.04 -12.66
CA LYS A 99 -0.27 6.40 -12.20
C LYS A 99 -0.47 5.42 -11.04
N THR A 100 -1.58 5.49 -10.32
CA THR A 100 -1.82 4.64 -9.15
C THR A 100 -3.20 4.01 -9.21
N ILE A 101 -3.27 2.70 -9.03
CA ILE A 101 -4.53 1.96 -8.85
C ILE A 101 -4.71 1.70 -7.36
N SER A 102 -5.90 1.94 -6.84
CA SER A 102 -6.24 1.63 -5.45
C SER A 102 -7.22 0.45 -5.39
N ILE A 103 -6.93 -0.53 -4.53
CA ILE A 103 -7.83 -1.66 -4.24
C ILE A 103 -8.26 -1.57 -2.78
N HIS A 104 -9.57 -1.50 -2.58
CA HIS A 104 -10.23 -1.21 -1.33
C HIS A 104 -10.83 -2.48 -0.75
N PHE A 105 -10.42 -2.85 0.46
CA PHE A 105 -10.96 -3.98 1.19
C PHE A 105 -11.94 -3.48 2.25
N LEU A 106 -13.20 -3.91 2.12
CA LEU A 106 -14.32 -3.40 2.91
C LEU A 106 -15.03 -4.54 3.62
N ARG A 107 -15.69 -4.26 4.74
CA ARG A 107 -16.61 -5.21 5.37
C ARG A 107 -17.93 -5.24 4.60
N SER A 108 -18.36 -6.43 4.20
CA SER A 108 -19.49 -6.58 3.27
C SER A 108 -20.81 -6.01 3.80
N TRP A 109 -21.07 -6.17 5.10
CA TRP A 109 -22.35 -5.80 5.73
C TRP A 109 -22.38 -4.38 6.32
N THR A 110 -21.24 -3.76 6.59
CA THR A 110 -21.20 -2.35 7.05
C THR A 110 -20.80 -1.37 5.96
N GLY A 111 -20.07 -1.83 4.94
CA GLY A 111 -19.40 -0.97 3.97
C GLY A 111 -18.19 -0.25 4.56
N ASP A 112 -17.72 -0.59 5.77
CA ASP A 112 -16.56 0.04 6.38
C ASP A 112 -15.29 -0.36 5.63
N GLU A 113 -14.59 0.64 5.12
CA GLU A 113 -13.29 0.49 4.47
C GLU A 113 -12.21 0.27 5.51
N ILE A 114 -11.45 -0.82 5.39
CA ILE A 114 -10.46 -1.20 6.40
C ILE A 114 -9.05 -1.16 5.85
N TYR A 115 -8.84 -1.56 4.59
CA TYR A 115 -7.52 -1.50 3.95
C TYR A 115 -7.62 -0.96 2.53
N ILE A 116 -6.58 -0.26 2.10
CA ILE A 116 -6.37 0.12 0.71
C ILE A 116 -4.95 -0.29 0.30
N LEU A 117 -4.85 -1.03 -0.79
CA LEU A 117 -3.58 -1.31 -1.46
C LEU A 117 -3.38 -0.31 -2.60
N HIS A 118 -2.22 0.33 -2.64
CA HIS A 118 -1.87 1.25 -3.71
C HIS A 118 -0.80 0.63 -4.61
N LEU A 119 -1.18 0.42 -5.87
CA LEU A 119 -0.37 -0.23 -6.89
C LEU A 119 0.10 0.81 -7.92
N ASP A 120 1.33 0.63 -8.40
CA ASP A 120 1.83 1.40 -9.54
C ASP A 120 1.08 0.96 -10.82
N ASN A 121 0.46 1.91 -11.53
CA ASN A 121 -0.12 1.67 -12.85
C ASN A 121 0.97 1.81 -13.90
N ASP A 122 1.50 0.69 -14.38
CA ASP A 122 2.61 0.65 -15.33
C ASP A 122 2.11 0.94 -16.77
N THR A 123 1.53 2.13 -16.99
CA THR A 123 1.18 2.63 -18.33
C THR A 123 2.35 3.33 -19.03
N ASP A 124 3.35 3.77 -18.28
CA ASP A 124 4.60 4.32 -18.83
C ASP A 124 5.59 3.19 -19.11
N GLN A 125 5.32 2.44 -20.18
CA GLN A 125 6.28 1.53 -20.78
C GLN A 125 7.57 2.28 -21.12
N GLN A 126 8.59 2.24 -20.25
CA GLN A 126 9.99 2.31 -20.69
C GLN A 126 11.09 1.93 -19.68
N GLN A 127 10.82 1.57 -18.42
CA GLN A 127 11.93 1.27 -17.49
C GLN A 127 11.78 0.07 -16.52
N SER A 128 10.92 -0.91 -16.79
CA SER A 128 10.93 -2.21 -16.09
C SER A 128 11.20 -3.37 -17.05
N LEU A 129 12.34 -3.33 -17.75
CA LEU A 129 12.93 -4.47 -18.48
C LEU A 129 13.41 -5.61 -17.53
N GLN A 130 12.81 -5.72 -16.35
CA GLN A 130 13.09 -6.74 -15.33
C GLN A 130 11.73 -7.20 -14.79
N GLU A 131 11.23 -8.26 -15.41
CA GLU A 131 10.15 -9.15 -14.94
C GLU A 131 8.79 -8.48 -14.72
N GLY A 132 7.79 -8.77 -15.56
CA GLY A 132 6.43 -8.23 -15.51
C GLY A 132 5.70 -8.45 -14.18
N ARG A 133 6.11 -7.71 -13.16
CA ARG A 133 5.62 -7.70 -11.78
C ARG A 133 5.32 -6.24 -11.42
N THR A 134 4.11 -6.00 -10.95
CA THR A 134 3.68 -4.68 -10.50
C THR A 134 4.11 -4.45 -9.06
N ARG A 135 4.45 -3.22 -8.71
CA ARG A 135 4.84 -2.86 -7.35
C ARG A 135 3.66 -2.34 -6.55
N VAL A 136 3.51 -2.84 -5.33
CA VAL A 136 2.63 -2.26 -4.30
C VAL A 136 3.46 -1.23 -3.55
N HIS A 137 3.19 0.06 -3.78
CA HIS A 137 4.05 1.11 -3.22
C HIS A 137 3.73 1.42 -1.76
N SER A 138 2.45 1.38 -1.38
CA SER A 138 2.00 1.60 0.00
C SER A 138 0.70 0.87 0.32
N ILE A 139 0.42 0.81 1.61
CA ILE A 139 -0.85 0.38 2.19
C ILE A 139 -1.39 1.52 3.04
N THR A 140 -2.70 1.71 2.99
CA THR A 140 -3.46 2.51 3.96
C THR A 140 -4.39 1.58 4.75
N TRP A 141 -4.54 1.79 6.05
CA TRP A 141 -5.43 0.98 6.89
C TRP A 141 -6.11 1.81 7.97
N GLU A 142 -7.24 1.31 8.47
CA GLU A 142 -7.91 1.86 9.65
C GLU A 142 -7.05 1.62 10.89
N GLY A 143 -6.54 2.71 11.47
CA GLY A 143 -5.63 2.69 12.61
C GLY A 143 -6.29 2.15 13.87
N ASP A 144 -7.58 2.46 14.06
CA ASP A 144 -8.38 1.99 15.18
C ASP A 144 -9.60 1.16 14.72
N LYS A 145 -9.50 -0.16 14.91
CA LYS A 145 -10.56 -1.12 14.58
C LYS A 145 -11.42 -1.39 15.80
N ASN A 146 -12.22 -0.39 16.21
CA ASN A 146 -13.12 -0.45 17.37
C ASN A 146 -12.41 -0.65 18.72
N GLY A 147 -11.44 0.20 19.05
CA GLY A 147 -10.63 0.14 20.26
C GLY A 147 -9.32 -0.66 20.10
N VAL A 148 -9.09 -1.25 18.91
CA VAL A 148 -7.92 -2.06 18.61
C VAL A 148 -7.00 -1.31 17.66
N CYS A 149 -5.89 -0.81 18.22
CA CYS A 149 -4.83 -0.14 17.45
C CYS A 149 -4.00 -1.16 16.67
N ILE A 150 -3.98 -1.05 15.33
CA ILE A 150 -3.21 -1.95 14.46
C ILE A 150 -2.00 -1.23 13.89
N ASP A 151 -0.82 -1.85 14.03
CA ASP A 151 0.41 -1.33 13.42
C ASP A 151 0.57 -1.72 11.95
N ALA A 152 1.55 -1.11 11.28
CA ALA A 152 1.79 -1.33 9.86
C ALA A 152 2.19 -2.77 9.52
N GLU A 153 2.89 -3.48 10.39
CA GLU A 153 3.31 -4.86 10.12
C GLU A 153 2.12 -5.81 10.16
N GLN A 154 1.24 -5.59 11.14
CA GLN A 154 0.03 -6.35 11.32
C GLN A 154 -0.96 -6.07 10.18
N ALA A 155 -1.17 -4.81 9.81
CA ALA A 155 -2.02 -4.45 8.67
C ALA A 155 -1.57 -5.12 7.36
N LYS A 156 -0.25 -5.17 7.11
CA LYS A 156 0.33 -5.85 5.94
C LYS A 156 0.07 -7.36 5.94
N LYS A 157 0.13 -8.02 7.10
CA LYS A 157 -0.17 -9.46 7.21
C LYS A 157 -1.65 -9.74 6.95
N GLU A 158 -2.52 -8.92 7.55
CA GLU A 158 -3.98 -9.06 7.42
C GLU A 158 -4.43 -8.88 5.97
N VAL A 159 -4.02 -7.81 5.29
CA VAL A 159 -4.45 -7.56 3.90
C VAL A 159 -3.94 -8.64 2.94
N VAL A 160 -2.75 -9.21 3.18
CA VAL A 160 -2.22 -10.31 2.37
C VAL A 160 -3.00 -11.59 2.59
N LEU A 161 -3.37 -11.90 3.84
CA LEU A 161 -4.26 -13.04 4.12
C LEU A 161 -5.63 -12.85 3.48
N LEU A 162 -6.20 -11.66 3.55
CA LEU A 162 -7.48 -11.35 2.90
C LEU A 162 -7.38 -11.52 1.39
N ALA A 163 -6.37 -10.95 0.73
CA ALA A 163 -6.20 -11.09 -0.71
C ALA A 163 -5.91 -12.56 -1.13
N ARG A 164 -5.21 -13.34 -0.30
CA ARG A 164 -5.02 -14.79 -0.49
C ARG A 164 -6.33 -15.56 -0.39
N ASN A 165 -7.13 -15.28 0.63
CA ASN A 165 -8.36 -16.04 0.88
C ASN A 165 -9.51 -15.64 -0.04
N LEU A 166 -9.66 -14.35 -0.31
CA LEU A 166 -10.77 -13.77 -1.07
C LEU A 166 -10.55 -13.87 -2.58
N LEU A 167 -9.33 -13.57 -3.03
CA LEU A 167 -8.98 -13.43 -4.45
C LEU A 167 -7.99 -14.49 -4.93
N TYR A 168 -7.58 -15.43 -4.07
CA TYR A 168 -6.60 -16.46 -4.39
C TYR A 168 -5.26 -15.88 -4.86
N CYS A 169 -4.88 -14.69 -4.40
CA CYS A 169 -3.57 -14.10 -4.72
C CYS A 169 -2.43 -14.87 -4.04
N GLU A 170 -1.25 -14.93 -4.64
CA GLU A 170 -0.11 -15.66 -4.04
C GLU A 170 0.80 -14.76 -3.19
N PHE A 171 1.13 -13.57 -3.69
CA PHE A 171 2.15 -12.68 -3.10
C PHE A 171 3.49 -13.41 -2.90
N GLU A 172 4.11 -13.82 -4.01
CA GLU A 172 5.32 -14.68 -4.04
C GLU A 172 6.51 -14.18 -3.20
N GLU A 173 6.64 -12.86 -3.00
CA GLU A 173 7.73 -12.28 -2.20
C GLU A 173 7.50 -12.35 -0.68
N LEU A 174 6.31 -12.77 -0.25
CA LEU A 174 5.91 -12.82 1.15
C LEU A 174 5.73 -14.25 1.64
N PRO A 175 6.12 -14.56 2.89
CA PRO A 175 5.87 -15.86 3.47
C PRO A 175 4.38 -16.14 3.59
N GLN A 176 4.01 -17.40 3.79
CA GLN A 176 2.68 -17.72 4.24
C GLN A 176 2.49 -17.35 5.70
N TYR A 177 1.37 -16.71 5.99
CA TYR A 177 0.99 -16.34 7.34
C TYR A 177 -0.03 -17.35 7.86
N GLU A 178 0.14 -17.78 9.10
CA GLU A 178 -0.84 -18.62 9.76
C GLU A 178 -2.01 -17.75 10.26
N HIS A 179 -3.25 -18.14 9.93
CA HIS A 179 -4.45 -17.41 10.33
C HIS A 179 -4.51 -17.16 11.85
N SER A 180 -4.14 -18.18 12.63
CA SER A 180 -4.12 -18.10 14.10
C SER A 180 -3.11 -17.08 14.63
N VAL A 181 -2.00 -16.85 13.94
CA VAL A 181 -0.96 -15.90 14.35
C VAL A 181 -1.37 -14.47 14.02
N VAL A 182 -1.99 -14.26 12.86
CA VAL A 182 -2.42 -12.93 12.43
C VAL A 182 -3.55 -12.42 13.32
N TYR A 183 -4.59 -13.20 13.60
CA TYR A 183 -5.70 -12.74 14.42
C TYR A 183 -5.51 -12.93 15.93
N SER A 184 -4.37 -13.49 16.37
CA SER A 184 -3.98 -13.54 17.79
C SER A 184 -3.00 -12.42 18.17
N HIS A 185 -3.05 -11.27 17.49
CA HIS A 185 -2.18 -10.14 17.82
C HIS A 185 -2.60 -9.50 19.17
N PRO A 186 -1.67 -9.16 20.09
CA PRO A 186 -1.99 -8.59 21.41
C PRO A 186 -2.92 -7.39 21.39
N ALA A 187 -2.89 -6.60 20.31
CA ALA A 187 -3.80 -5.48 20.11
C ALA A 187 -5.29 -5.90 20.21
N TYR A 188 -5.65 -7.10 19.76
CA TYR A 188 -7.02 -7.62 19.82
C TYR A 188 -7.44 -8.12 21.22
N PHE A 189 -6.51 -8.18 22.19
CA PHE A 189 -6.78 -8.72 23.52
C PHE A 189 -6.82 -7.67 24.64
N LEU A 190 -6.74 -6.37 24.30
CA LEU A 190 -6.67 -5.31 25.31
C LEU A 190 -8.01 -5.04 26.02
N ASP A 191 -9.15 -5.47 25.48
CA ASP A 191 -10.47 -5.28 26.11
C ASP A 191 -10.83 -6.30 27.20
N LYS A 192 -10.03 -7.35 27.44
CA LYS A 192 -10.40 -8.43 28.37
C LYS A 192 -9.83 -8.31 29.80
N GLN A 193 -9.22 -7.19 30.16
CA GLN A 193 -8.60 -7.03 31.49
C GLN A 193 -9.21 -5.90 32.35
N GLU A 194 -10.23 -5.17 31.87
CA GLU A 194 -10.86 -4.07 32.63
C GLU A 194 -12.25 -4.38 33.23
N GLU A 195 -12.81 -5.58 33.02
CA GLU A 195 -14.07 -6.00 33.66
C GLU A 195 -13.89 -7.20 34.61
N GLU A 196 -13.00 -7.07 35.61
CA GLU A 196 -13.13 -7.86 36.85
C GLU A 196 -13.59 -6.91 37.96
N PRO A 197 -14.89 -6.91 38.33
CA PRO A 197 -15.35 -6.12 39.46
C PRO A 197 -14.76 -6.72 40.75
N THR A 198 -13.77 -6.04 41.33
CA THR A 198 -13.44 -6.23 42.74
C THR A 198 -14.61 -5.72 43.58
N SER A 199 -15.55 -6.59 43.93
CA SER A 199 -16.23 -6.57 45.24
C SER A 199 -17.02 -7.84 45.52
#